data_AF-A0A542ZQC0-F1
#
_entry.id   AF-A0A542ZQC0-F1
#
_cell.length_a   1.000
_cell.length_b   1.000
_cell.length_c   1.000
_cell.angle_alpha   90.00
_cell.angle_beta   90.00
_cell.angle_gamma   90.00
#
_symmetry.space_group_name_H-M   'P 1'
#
loop_
_entity.id
_entity.type
_entity.pdbx_description
1 polymer ?
#
loop_
_entity_poly.entity_id
_entity_poly.type
_entity_poly.pdbx_seq_one_letter_code
_entity_poly.pdbx_strand_id
1 'polypeptide(L)'
;MIRTHDAGTLRAEHAGQTVTLAGWVGRRRDHGGVAFIDLRDASGVCQVVIRDEILEASGAHDLRNEFCIKVIGVVEVRPEGNANPDLPSGDIEVAISELEVLNAAAPLPFQLDDRTDVGEEARLKYRYLDLRRQVSGDRIRLRSKVNAAARKVLGERDFVEIETPTLTRSTPEGARDFLVPARLAPGSWYALPQSPQLFKQLLMVGGMERYYQIARCYRDEDFRADRQPEFTQLDIEMSFVDQEDVIELGESLAKEIWSLIGVDLPTPFPRITYADAMAKYGSDKPDLRFDNPIVEVTEHFAETPFRVFQNEYVGAVVMPGGADQPRRQFDAWQEWAKQRGAKGLAYVTINAEGELGGPVAKNISEAERAGLPEWTGAKPGDCIFFAAGKRKASQELLGAARLEIAQRTGMIDDDAWAFCWVVDAPLFEPASDAVAAGDVAVGAGAWTAVHHAFTSPKPEWIDSFDTDPGNALAYAYDMVCNGNEIGGGSIRIHRRDVQERVFKVMGLDAETAQEKFGFLLDAFAYGAPPHGGIAFGWDRIVALLSKAESIRDVIAFPKSGGGYDPLTDAPAPITAQQRKEAGVDAKPKRDEAKQDQDRNN
;
A
#
# COMPACT_ATOMS: atom_id res chain seq x y z
N MET A 1 -23.17 -22.23 -24.29
CA MET A 1 -23.26 -20.83 -23.78
C MET A 1 -24.59 -20.25 -24.21
N ILE A 2 -25.21 -19.39 -23.39
CA ILE A 2 -26.48 -18.71 -23.74
C ILE A 2 -26.31 -17.53 -24.70
N ARG A 3 -25.06 -17.10 -24.95
CA ARG A 3 -24.66 -16.04 -25.90
C ARG A 3 -23.83 -16.62 -27.04
N THR A 4 -23.89 -16.00 -28.21
CA THR A 4 -23.03 -16.32 -29.36
C THR A 4 -21.84 -15.36 -29.48
N HIS A 5 -21.98 -14.12 -29.01
CA HIS A 5 -20.95 -13.08 -29.03
C HIS A 5 -20.94 -12.31 -27.71
N ASP A 6 -19.84 -11.63 -27.43
CA ASP A 6 -19.75 -10.65 -26.37
C ASP A 6 -20.16 -9.25 -26.91
N ALA A 7 -20.96 -8.50 -26.17
CA ALA A 7 -21.60 -7.28 -26.66
C ALA A 7 -20.60 -6.24 -27.21
N GLY A 8 -19.55 -5.93 -26.45
CA GLY A 8 -18.51 -4.96 -26.81
C GLY A 8 -17.55 -5.40 -27.93
N THR A 9 -17.66 -6.65 -28.42
CA THR A 9 -16.81 -7.17 -29.50
C THR A 9 -17.38 -6.98 -30.89
N LEU A 10 -18.68 -6.65 -31.01
CA LEU A 10 -19.32 -6.46 -32.31
C LEU A 10 -18.76 -5.24 -33.05
N ARG A 11 -18.61 -5.37 -34.37
CA ARG A 11 -18.02 -4.41 -35.32
C ARG A 11 -18.80 -4.40 -36.62
N ALA A 12 -18.54 -3.42 -37.50
CA ALA A 12 -19.18 -3.31 -38.83
C ALA A 12 -19.08 -4.59 -39.68
N GLU A 13 -17.99 -5.36 -39.56
CA GLU A 13 -17.82 -6.65 -40.25
C GLU A 13 -18.84 -7.74 -39.85
N HIS A 14 -19.53 -7.55 -38.72
CA HIS A 14 -20.57 -8.47 -38.25
C HIS A 14 -21.96 -8.15 -38.83
N ALA A 15 -22.10 -7.08 -39.62
CA ALA A 15 -23.39 -6.67 -40.18
C ALA A 15 -24.07 -7.81 -40.98
N GLY A 16 -25.38 -7.96 -40.80
CA GLY A 16 -26.21 -9.02 -41.38
C GLY A 16 -26.20 -10.35 -40.63
N GLN A 17 -25.35 -10.52 -39.61
CA GLN A 17 -25.32 -11.74 -38.80
C GLN A 17 -26.39 -11.74 -37.71
N THR A 18 -27.03 -12.88 -37.49
CA THR A 18 -27.88 -13.11 -36.31
C THR A 18 -27.00 -13.43 -35.09
N VAL A 19 -27.17 -12.67 -34.01
CA VAL A 19 -26.42 -12.83 -32.77
C VAL A 19 -27.35 -13.02 -31.58
N THR A 20 -26.86 -13.72 -30.56
CA THR A 20 -27.49 -13.80 -29.25
C THR A 20 -26.58 -13.14 -28.23
N LEU A 21 -27.07 -12.09 -27.58
CA LEU A 21 -26.35 -11.35 -26.56
C LEU A 21 -27.05 -11.53 -25.20
N ALA A 22 -26.27 -11.53 -24.13
CA ALA A 22 -26.80 -11.55 -22.77
C ALA A 22 -25.98 -10.62 -21.89
N GLY A 23 -26.65 -9.78 -21.10
CA GLY A 23 -26.00 -8.74 -20.30
C GLY A 23 -27.00 -7.91 -19.51
N TRP A 24 -26.58 -6.72 -19.11
CA TRP A 24 -27.39 -5.78 -18.34
C TRP A 24 -27.82 -4.58 -19.19
N VAL A 25 -29.04 -4.12 -18.99
CA VAL A 25 -29.52 -2.84 -19.51
C VAL A 25 -28.72 -1.72 -18.85
N GLY A 26 -27.72 -1.15 -19.51
CA GLY A 26 -26.95 -0.03 -18.99
C GLY A 26 -27.76 1.26 -18.98
N ARG A 27 -28.39 1.59 -20.11
CA ARG A 27 -29.29 2.73 -20.26
C ARG A 27 -30.41 2.39 -21.23
N ARG A 28 -31.60 2.92 -20.95
CA ARG A 28 -32.76 2.88 -21.85
C ARG A 28 -33.09 4.28 -22.35
N ARG A 29 -33.36 4.41 -23.66
CA ARG A 29 -33.83 5.63 -24.33
C ARG A 29 -35.08 5.29 -25.14
N ASP A 30 -36.11 6.10 -25.05
CA ASP A 30 -37.41 5.86 -25.70
C ASP A 30 -37.73 7.03 -26.63
N HIS A 31 -38.04 6.74 -27.90
CA HIS A 31 -38.28 7.74 -28.93
C HIS A 31 -39.63 7.55 -29.62
N GLY A 32 -40.62 6.93 -28.96
CA GLY A 32 -41.98 6.78 -29.49
C GLY A 32 -42.02 5.93 -30.75
N GLY A 33 -42.22 4.63 -30.58
CA GLY A 33 -42.21 3.65 -31.68
C GLY A 33 -40.98 2.73 -31.70
N VAL A 34 -39.91 3.19 -31.04
CA VAL A 34 -38.61 2.51 -30.94
C VAL A 34 -37.98 2.82 -29.58
N ALA A 35 -37.44 1.79 -28.94
CA ALA A 35 -36.60 1.91 -27.75
C ALA A 35 -35.17 1.47 -28.05
N PHE A 36 -34.21 2.20 -27.50
CA PHE A 36 -32.78 1.91 -27.59
C PHE A 36 -32.26 1.50 -26.21
N ILE A 37 -31.53 0.40 -26.17
CA ILE A 37 -30.88 -0.11 -24.97
C ILE A 37 -29.39 -0.16 -25.22
N ASP A 38 -28.62 0.37 -24.26
CA ASP A 38 -27.20 0.10 -24.19
C ASP A 38 -27.03 -1.23 -23.42
N LEU A 39 -26.83 -2.34 -24.13
CA LEU A 39 -26.62 -3.65 -23.50
C LEU A 39 -25.15 -3.80 -23.12
N ARG A 40 -24.89 -3.93 -21.82
CA ARG A 40 -23.54 -4.01 -21.23
C ARG A 40 -23.21 -5.44 -20.79
N ASP A 41 -22.02 -5.91 -21.11
CA ASP A 41 -21.40 -7.08 -20.51
C ASP A 41 -19.92 -6.81 -20.15
N ALA A 42 -19.15 -7.85 -19.83
CA ALA A 42 -17.74 -7.70 -19.44
C ALA A 42 -16.83 -7.19 -20.56
N SER A 43 -17.22 -7.32 -21.82
CA SER A 43 -16.44 -6.89 -23.00
C SER A 43 -16.71 -5.43 -23.40
N GLY A 44 -17.80 -4.84 -22.92
CA GLY A 44 -18.20 -3.48 -23.24
C GLY A 44 -19.71 -3.34 -23.43
N VAL A 45 -20.10 -2.41 -24.30
CA VAL A 45 -21.49 -2.02 -24.55
C VAL A 45 -21.81 -2.19 -26.03
N CYS A 46 -23.02 -2.67 -26.34
CA CYS A 46 -23.60 -2.63 -27.69
C CYS A 46 -25.00 -2.02 -27.64
N GLN A 47 -25.35 -1.20 -28.65
CA GLN A 47 -26.72 -0.70 -28.78
C GLN A 47 -27.63 -1.82 -29.30
N VAL A 48 -28.78 -1.94 -28.67
CA VAL A 48 -29.88 -2.84 -29.02
C VAL A 48 -31.10 -1.98 -29.36
N VAL A 49 -31.72 -2.25 -30.50
CA VAL A 49 -32.92 -1.55 -30.99
C VAL A 49 -34.13 -2.45 -30.86
N ILE A 50 -35.14 -1.97 -30.14
CA ILE A 50 -36.42 -2.64 -29.94
C ILE A 50 -37.51 -1.85 -30.67
N ARG A 51 -38.16 -2.48 -31.65
CA ARG A 51 -39.27 -1.89 -32.42
C ARG A 51 -40.62 -2.26 -31.76
N ASP A 52 -41.67 -1.49 -32.04
CA ASP A 52 -43.01 -1.61 -31.42
C ASP A 52 -43.58 -3.03 -31.35
N GLU A 53 -43.44 -3.81 -32.42
CA GLU A 53 -43.95 -5.18 -32.52
C GLU A 53 -43.41 -6.07 -31.39
N ILE A 54 -42.19 -5.80 -30.93
CA ILE A 54 -41.55 -6.52 -29.81
C ILE A 54 -41.83 -5.84 -28.48
N LEU A 55 -41.94 -4.51 -28.46
CA LEU A 55 -42.28 -3.75 -27.26
C LEU A 55 -43.61 -4.22 -26.65
N GLU A 56 -44.63 -4.46 -27.50
CA GLU A 56 -45.95 -4.92 -27.08
C GLU A 56 -45.98 -6.40 -26.66
N ALA A 57 -45.18 -7.25 -27.30
CA ALA A 57 -45.23 -8.71 -27.08
C ALA A 57 -44.34 -9.22 -25.92
N SER A 58 -43.27 -8.50 -25.58
CA SER A 58 -42.23 -8.97 -24.65
C SER A 58 -42.18 -8.28 -23.28
N GLY A 59 -43.04 -7.28 -23.05
CA GLY A 59 -43.01 -6.46 -21.83
C GLY A 59 -41.81 -5.49 -21.77
N ALA A 60 -41.18 -5.20 -22.92
CA ALA A 60 -39.97 -4.39 -22.97
C ALA A 60 -40.16 -2.90 -22.55
N HIS A 61 -41.40 -2.41 -22.44
CA HIS A 61 -41.71 -1.11 -21.82
C HIS A 61 -41.31 -1.05 -20.34
N ASP A 62 -41.28 -2.19 -19.64
CA ASP A 62 -40.95 -2.26 -18.21
C ASP A 62 -39.45 -2.38 -17.95
N LEU A 63 -38.63 -2.50 -18.99
CA LEU A 63 -37.18 -2.55 -18.84
C LEU A 63 -36.67 -1.29 -18.13
N ARG A 64 -35.87 -1.49 -17.11
CA ARG A 64 -35.15 -0.43 -16.38
C ARG A 64 -33.66 -0.75 -16.40
N ASN A 65 -32.86 0.24 -16.00
CA ASN A 65 -31.43 0.05 -15.82
C ASN A 65 -31.16 -1.18 -14.93
N GLU A 66 -30.11 -1.92 -15.27
CA GLU A 66 -29.62 -3.12 -14.61
C GLU A 66 -30.53 -4.36 -14.67
N PHE A 67 -31.59 -4.35 -15.49
CA PHE A 67 -32.28 -5.58 -15.85
C PHE A 67 -31.29 -6.50 -16.58
N CYS A 68 -31.23 -7.77 -16.16
CA CYS A 68 -30.45 -8.79 -16.84
C CYS A 68 -31.31 -9.39 -17.96
N ILE A 69 -30.86 -9.27 -19.21
CA ILE A 69 -31.64 -9.66 -20.38
C ILE A 69 -30.81 -10.53 -21.32
N LYS A 70 -31.51 -11.36 -22.08
CA LYS A 70 -31.01 -12.06 -23.26
C LYS A 70 -31.77 -11.56 -24.47
N VAL A 71 -31.07 -11.27 -25.56
CA VAL A 71 -31.66 -10.82 -26.82
C VAL A 71 -31.13 -11.63 -27.99
N ILE A 72 -31.98 -11.86 -28.97
CA ILE A 72 -31.59 -12.42 -30.28
C ILE A 72 -31.94 -11.36 -31.33
N GLY A 73 -31.00 -11.05 -32.22
CA GLY A 73 -31.19 -10.01 -33.22
C GLY A 73 -30.18 -10.06 -34.36
N VAL A 74 -30.37 -9.19 -35.34
CA VAL A 74 -29.47 -9.03 -36.48
C VAL A 74 -28.61 -7.79 -36.26
N VAL A 75 -27.31 -7.89 -36.53
CA VAL A 75 -26.40 -6.74 -36.50
C VAL A 75 -26.66 -5.87 -37.73
N GLU A 76 -26.93 -4.59 -37.51
CA GLU A 76 -27.14 -3.58 -38.56
C GLU A 76 -26.10 -2.47 -38.41
N VAL A 77 -25.68 -1.88 -39.54
CA VAL A 77 -24.89 -0.64 -39.51
C VAL A 77 -25.81 0.49 -39.09
N ARG A 78 -25.36 1.33 -38.16
CA ARG A 78 -26.17 2.46 -37.73
C ARG A 78 -26.46 3.40 -38.89
N PRO A 79 -27.63 4.07 -38.91
CA PRO A 79 -27.92 5.09 -39.89
C PRO A 79 -26.85 6.19 -39.92
N GLU A 80 -26.69 6.83 -41.08
CA GLU A 80 -25.75 7.94 -41.25
C GLU A 80 -25.99 9.04 -40.20
N GLY A 81 -24.92 9.47 -39.53
CA GLY A 81 -24.98 10.45 -38.43
C GLY A 81 -25.22 9.86 -37.03
N ASN A 82 -25.53 8.56 -36.90
CA ASN A 82 -25.81 7.91 -35.61
C ASN A 82 -24.65 7.05 -35.06
N ALA A 83 -23.52 7.02 -35.75
CA ALA A 83 -22.31 6.37 -35.27
C ALA A 83 -21.83 7.01 -33.96
N ASN A 84 -21.42 6.20 -32.99
CA ASN A 84 -20.87 6.69 -31.71
C ASN A 84 -19.36 6.45 -31.64
N PRO A 85 -18.50 7.47 -31.87
CA PRO A 85 -17.05 7.29 -31.88
C PRO A 85 -16.47 6.89 -30.51
N ASP A 86 -17.23 7.08 -29.42
CA ASP A 86 -16.79 6.74 -28.06
C ASP A 86 -16.94 5.24 -27.74
N LEU A 87 -17.58 4.45 -28.61
CA LEU A 87 -17.80 3.02 -28.42
C LEU A 87 -17.12 2.20 -29.53
N PRO A 88 -16.41 1.11 -29.19
CA PRO A 88 -15.88 0.19 -30.21
C PRO A 88 -16.97 -0.45 -31.10
N SER A 89 -18.19 -0.62 -30.58
CA SER A 89 -19.35 -1.08 -31.34
C SER A 89 -20.17 0.08 -31.93
N GLY A 90 -19.58 1.27 -32.00
CA GLY A 90 -20.27 2.54 -32.26
C GLY A 90 -20.90 2.65 -33.63
N ASP A 91 -20.37 1.92 -34.61
CA ASP A 91 -20.84 1.92 -36.00
C ASP A 91 -22.02 0.97 -36.23
N ILE A 92 -22.36 0.12 -35.26
CA ILE A 92 -23.39 -0.90 -35.38
C ILE A 92 -24.45 -0.80 -34.28
N GLU A 93 -25.57 -1.47 -34.53
CA GLU A 93 -26.61 -1.76 -33.55
C GLU A 93 -27.19 -3.15 -33.79
N VAL A 94 -27.88 -3.71 -32.81
CA VAL A 94 -28.55 -5.02 -32.95
C VAL A 94 -30.05 -4.79 -32.95
N ALA A 95 -30.69 -4.98 -34.12
CA ALA A 95 -32.14 -4.99 -34.26
C ALA A 95 -32.67 -6.34 -33.78
N ILE A 96 -33.36 -6.35 -32.64
CA ILE A 96 -33.75 -7.61 -32.01
C ILE A 96 -35.05 -8.17 -32.57
N SER A 97 -35.12 -9.50 -32.61
CA SER A 97 -36.31 -10.29 -32.92
C SER A 97 -36.88 -11.00 -31.70
N GLU A 98 -36.07 -11.19 -30.65
CA GLU A 98 -36.50 -11.81 -29.39
C GLU A 98 -35.86 -11.11 -28.18
N LEU A 99 -36.63 -10.99 -27.10
CA LEU A 99 -36.18 -10.49 -25.82
C LEU A 99 -36.67 -11.40 -24.69
N GLU A 100 -35.77 -11.78 -23.80
CA GLU A 100 -36.06 -12.49 -22.57
C GLU A 100 -35.48 -11.71 -21.38
N VAL A 101 -36.33 -11.37 -20.41
CA VAL A 101 -35.87 -10.85 -19.12
C VAL A 101 -35.42 -12.02 -18.27
N LEU A 102 -34.10 -12.21 -18.16
CA LEU A 102 -33.51 -13.24 -17.31
C LEU A 102 -33.71 -12.91 -15.82
N ASN A 103 -33.58 -11.63 -15.46
CA ASN A 103 -33.89 -11.15 -14.12
C ASN A 103 -34.19 -9.64 -14.13
N ALA A 104 -35.25 -9.24 -13.44
CA ALA A 104 -35.59 -7.84 -13.23
C ALA A 104 -34.68 -7.21 -12.15
N ALA A 105 -34.52 -5.88 -12.19
CA ALA A 105 -33.80 -5.13 -11.18
C ALA A 105 -34.72 -4.17 -10.42
N ALA A 106 -34.51 -4.08 -9.10
CA ALA A 106 -35.12 -3.05 -8.28
C ALA A 106 -34.52 -1.66 -8.59
N PRO A 107 -35.15 -0.55 -8.15
CA PRO A 107 -34.53 0.77 -8.21
C PRO A 107 -33.15 0.77 -7.56
N LEU A 108 -32.17 1.35 -8.26
CA LEU A 108 -30.78 1.31 -7.81
C LEU A 108 -30.53 2.26 -6.63
N PRO A 109 -29.68 1.87 -5.66
CA PRO A 109 -29.27 2.74 -4.57
C PRO A 109 -28.40 3.92 -5.04
N PHE A 110 -27.73 3.77 -6.19
CA PHE A 110 -26.99 4.83 -6.89
C PHE A 110 -26.89 4.48 -8.38
N GLN A 111 -26.61 5.48 -9.22
CA GLN A 111 -26.42 5.27 -10.66
C GLN A 111 -25.02 4.71 -10.94
N LEU A 112 -24.89 3.86 -11.96
CA LEU A 112 -23.62 3.23 -12.34
C LEU A 112 -22.83 4.05 -13.38
N ASP A 113 -22.97 5.36 -13.36
CA ASP A 113 -22.23 6.29 -14.21
C ASP A 113 -21.01 6.81 -13.44
N ASP A 114 -19.83 6.65 -14.04
CA ASP A 114 -18.56 7.04 -13.41
C ASP A 114 -18.37 8.55 -13.24
N ARG A 115 -19.23 9.36 -13.86
CA ARG A 115 -19.26 10.82 -13.66
C ARG A 115 -20.04 11.24 -12.41
N THR A 116 -20.74 10.32 -11.78
CA THR A 116 -21.50 10.58 -10.55
C THR A 116 -20.63 10.30 -9.34
N ASP A 117 -20.53 11.29 -8.45
CA ASP A 117 -19.90 11.07 -7.15
C ASP A 117 -20.85 10.29 -6.24
N VAL A 118 -20.37 9.15 -5.71
CA VAL A 118 -21.14 8.26 -4.84
C VAL A 118 -20.32 8.06 -3.57
N GLY A 119 -20.93 8.38 -2.43
CA GLY A 119 -20.26 8.25 -1.13
C GLY A 119 -19.76 6.83 -0.88
N GLU A 120 -18.59 6.72 -0.24
CA GLU A 120 -17.90 5.44 0.04
C GLU A 120 -18.82 4.43 0.73
N GLU A 121 -19.58 4.86 1.75
CA GLU A 121 -20.48 3.99 2.52
C GLU A 121 -21.49 3.26 1.62
N ALA A 122 -22.13 3.98 0.69
CA ALA A 122 -23.07 3.38 -0.26
C ALA A 122 -22.36 2.43 -1.23
N ARG A 123 -21.18 2.82 -1.73
CA ARG A 123 -20.36 1.99 -2.63
C ARG A 123 -19.96 0.67 -1.98
N LEU A 124 -19.53 0.70 -0.72
CA LEU A 124 -19.13 -0.51 0.02
C LEU A 124 -20.34 -1.38 0.37
N LYS A 125 -21.45 -0.78 0.82
CA LYS A 125 -22.69 -1.52 1.13
C LYS A 125 -23.27 -2.26 -0.08
N TYR A 126 -23.18 -1.66 -1.26
CA TYR A 126 -23.63 -2.27 -2.51
C TYR A 126 -22.45 -2.56 -3.45
N ARG A 127 -21.35 -3.09 -2.91
CA ARG A 127 -20.09 -3.30 -3.66
C ARG A 127 -20.28 -4.16 -4.92
N TYR A 128 -21.22 -5.10 -4.90
CA TYR A 128 -21.58 -5.91 -6.08
C TYR A 128 -22.21 -5.11 -7.23
N LEU A 129 -22.81 -3.94 -6.96
CA LEU A 129 -23.24 -2.98 -7.97
C LEU A 129 -22.11 -2.02 -8.34
N ASP A 130 -21.32 -1.54 -7.36
CA ASP A 130 -20.17 -0.66 -7.63
C ASP A 130 -19.15 -1.33 -8.55
N LEU A 131 -18.89 -2.64 -8.39
CA LEU A 131 -18.01 -3.43 -9.27
C LEU A 131 -18.49 -3.54 -10.72
N ARG A 132 -19.74 -3.19 -11.03
CA ARG A 132 -20.25 -3.12 -12.41
C ARG A 132 -19.88 -1.81 -13.11
N ARG A 133 -19.51 -0.77 -12.36
CA ARG A 133 -18.97 0.47 -12.92
C ARG A 133 -17.64 0.17 -13.59
N GLN A 134 -17.33 0.92 -14.66
CA GLN A 134 -16.17 0.62 -15.49
C GLN A 134 -14.88 0.78 -14.69
N VAL A 135 -14.71 1.91 -14.01
CA VAL A 135 -13.51 2.20 -13.19
C VAL A 135 -13.26 1.12 -12.13
N SER A 136 -14.29 0.75 -11.36
CA SER A 136 -14.17 -0.29 -10.32
C SER A 136 -13.87 -1.68 -10.90
N GLY A 137 -14.57 -2.06 -11.98
CA GLY A 137 -14.35 -3.35 -12.63
C GLY A 137 -12.96 -3.47 -13.26
N ASP A 138 -12.47 -2.42 -13.91
CA ASP A 138 -11.19 -2.40 -14.59
C ASP A 138 -10.01 -2.47 -13.62
N ARG A 139 -10.13 -1.86 -12.44
CA ARG A 139 -9.17 -2.01 -11.34
C ARG A 139 -9.00 -3.47 -10.90
N ILE A 140 -10.10 -4.21 -10.76
CA ILE A 140 -10.06 -5.64 -10.40
C ILE A 140 -9.49 -6.49 -11.54
N ARG A 141 -9.82 -6.17 -12.80
CA ARG A 141 -9.22 -6.84 -13.96
C ARG A 141 -7.72 -6.56 -14.08
N LEU A 142 -7.28 -5.32 -13.82
CA LEU A 142 -5.87 -4.95 -13.78
C LEU A 142 -5.14 -5.73 -12.69
N ARG A 143 -5.69 -5.83 -11.48
CA ARG A 143 -5.14 -6.67 -10.41
C ARG A 143 -4.86 -8.09 -10.88
N SER A 144 -5.81 -8.71 -11.59
CA SER A 144 -5.64 -10.05 -12.16
C SER A 144 -4.46 -10.13 -13.15
N LYS A 145 -4.32 -9.13 -14.03
CA LYS A 145 -3.18 -9.04 -14.97
C LYS A 145 -1.85 -8.84 -14.23
N VAL A 146 -1.82 -8.01 -13.20
CA VAL A 146 -0.64 -7.77 -12.35
C VAL A 146 -0.20 -9.06 -11.66
N ASN A 147 -1.15 -9.84 -11.11
CA ASN A 147 -0.86 -11.17 -10.55
C ASN A 147 -0.22 -12.10 -11.59
N ALA A 148 -0.78 -12.14 -12.82
CA ALA A 148 -0.27 -13.00 -13.89
C ALA A 148 1.13 -12.58 -14.36
N ALA A 149 1.38 -11.27 -14.47
CA ALA A 149 2.69 -10.71 -14.83
C ALA A 149 3.79 -11.12 -13.85
N ALA A 150 3.55 -11.00 -12.54
CA ALA A 150 4.54 -11.44 -11.54
C ALA A 150 4.79 -12.95 -11.58
N ARG A 151 3.72 -13.77 -11.69
CA ARG A 151 3.86 -15.22 -11.84
C ARG A 151 4.68 -15.61 -13.06
N LYS A 152 4.53 -14.87 -14.18
CA LYS A 152 5.33 -15.09 -15.39
C LYS A 152 6.82 -14.89 -15.11
N VAL A 153 7.22 -13.74 -14.55
CA VAL A 153 8.64 -13.44 -14.25
C VAL A 153 9.24 -14.47 -13.28
N LEU A 154 8.50 -14.83 -12.24
CA LEU A 154 8.95 -15.79 -11.22
C LEU A 154 9.04 -17.21 -11.81
N GLY A 155 8.06 -17.62 -12.61
CA GLY A 155 8.06 -18.91 -13.30
C GLY A 155 9.19 -19.05 -14.33
N GLU A 156 9.53 -17.97 -15.05
CA GLU A 156 10.68 -17.93 -15.97
C GLU A 156 12.04 -18.04 -15.24
N ARG A 157 12.05 -17.83 -13.91
CA ARG A 157 13.23 -17.89 -13.05
C ARG A 157 13.21 -19.07 -12.07
N ASP A 158 12.44 -20.10 -12.39
CA ASP A 158 12.34 -21.36 -11.64
C ASP A 158 11.91 -21.21 -10.17
N PHE A 159 11.16 -20.15 -9.85
CA PHE A 159 10.54 -20.04 -8.53
C PHE A 159 9.37 -21.00 -8.35
N VAL A 160 9.23 -21.54 -7.15
CA VAL A 160 8.13 -22.44 -6.78
C VAL A 160 7.06 -21.67 -6.00
N GLU A 161 5.81 -21.70 -6.48
CA GLU A 161 4.66 -21.20 -5.72
C GLU A 161 4.30 -22.20 -4.63
N ILE A 162 4.48 -21.83 -3.35
CA ILE A 162 4.21 -22.72 -2.22
C ILE A 162 3.23 -22.03 -1.27
N GLU A 163 2.12 -22.70 -0.94
CA GLU A 163 1.16 -22.19 0.04
C GLU A 163 1.67 -22.42 1.46
N THR A 164 1.56 -21.40 2.33
CA THR A 164 1.95 -21.50 3.75
C THR A 164 0.72 -21.48 4.66
N PRO A 165 0.76 -22.12 5.84
CA PRO A 165 -0.37 -22.14 6.76
C PRO A 165 -0.81 -20.74 7.24
N THR A 166 -2.11 -20.54 7.39
CA THR A 166 -2.70 -19.30 7.97
C THR A 166 -3.16 -19.45 9.42
N LEU A 167 -3.20 -20.68 9.96
CA LEU A 167 -3.44 -20.93 11.38
C LEU A 167 -2.10 -21.25 12.04
N THR A 168 -1.44 -20.21 12.56
CA THR A 168 -0.06 -20.27 13.05
C THR A 168 0.00 -20.17 14.57
N ARG A 169 1.22 -20.26 15.12
CA ARG A 169 1.49 -19.89 16.51
C ARG A 169 1.58 -18.37 16.61
N SER A 170 1.06 -17.79 17.69
CA SER A 170 1.26 -16.35 17.96
C SER A 170 2.72 -16.08 18.30
N THR A 171 3.37 -15.31 17.45
CA THR A 171 4.75 -14.83 17.58
C THR A 171 4.77 -13.41 17.03
N PRO A 172 4.58 -12.38 17.88
CA PRO A 172 4.48 -11.00 17.38
C PRO A 172 5.74 -10.60 16.60
N GLU A 173 5.56 -10.20 15.34
CA GLU A 173 6.62 -9.75 14.42
C GLU A 173 6.69 -8.21 14.29
N GLY A 174 6.08 -7.48 15.23
CA GLY A 174 6.03 -6.01 15.23
C GLY A 174 4.61 -5.44 15.29
N ALA A 175 3.59 -6.23 14.94
CA ALA A 175 2.18 -5.87 15.08
C ALA A 175 1.43 -6.81 16.04
N ARG A 176 0.15 -6.51 16.32
CA ARG A 176 -0.76 -7.43 17.04
C ARG A 176 -1.35 -8.47 16.09
N ASP A 177 -1.45 -9.71 16.57
CA ASP A 177 -2.05 -10.84 15.84
C ASP A 177 -3.58 -10.84 15.95
N PHE A 178 -4.26 -11.21 14.86
CA PHE A 178 -5.63 -11.72 14.96
C PHE A 178 -5.61 -13.15 15.51
N LEU A 179 -6.42 -13.42 16.53
CA LEU A 179 -6.46 -14.73 17.20
C LEU A 179 -7.68 -15.56 16.78
N VAL A 180 -7.46 -16.87 16.63
CA VAL A 180 -8.52 -17.85 16.28
C VAL A 180 -8.59 -18.93 17.38
N PRO A 181 -9.73 -19.08 18.09
CA PRO A 181 -9.85 -20.04 19.18
C PRO A 181 -9.83 -21.49 18.67
N ALA A 182 -9.11 -22.38 19.37
CA ALA A 182 -9.04 -23.78 19.03
C ALA A 182 -10.11 -24.61 19.77
N ARG A 183 -11.24 -24.91 19.09
CA ARG A 183 -12.33 -25.74 19.65
C ARG A 183 -11.85 -27.07 20.25
N LEU A 184 -10.88 -27.72 19.61
CA LEU A 184 -10.36 -29.03 20.03
C LEU A 184 -9.34 -28.96 21.17
N ALA A 185 -8.83 -27.77 21.47
CA ALA A 185 -7.87 -27.52 22.54
C ALA A 185 -8.30 -26.27 23.34
N PRO A 186 -9.37 -26.37 24.17
CA PRO A 186 -9.90 -25.23 24.90
C PRO A 186 -8.82 -24.49 25.71
N GLY A 187 -8.74 -23.16 25.54
CA GLY A 187 -7.69 -22.31 26.13
C GLY A 187 -6.47 -22.08 25.23
N SER A 188 -6.38 -22.78 24.10
CA SER A 188 -5.36 -22.58 23.07
C SER A 188 -5.89 -21.75 21.89
N TRP A 189 -4.98 -21.04 21.23
CA TRP A 189 -5.30 -20.09 20.16
C TRP A 189 -4.31 -20.26 19.01
N TYR A 190 -4.82 -20.18 17.78
CA TYR A 190 -3.99 -19.88 16.62
C TYR A 190 -3.88 -18.36 16.45
N ALA A 191 -2.87 -17.93 15.71
CA ALA A 191 -2.76 -16.58 15.17
C ALA A 191 -2.90 -16.62 13.64
N LEU A 192 -3.45 -15.55 13.06
CA LEU A 192 -3.33 -15.31 11.63
C LEU A 192 -1.97 -14.65 11.33
N PRO A 193 -1.26 -15.03 10.26
CA PRO A 193 0.10 -14.58 10.02
C PRO A 193 0.17 -13.11 9.61
N GLN A 194 1.07 -12.36 10.24
CA GLN A 194 1.43 -11.00 9.81
C GLN A 194 2.15 -10.99 8.45
N SER A 195 2.87 -12.09 8.17
CA SER A 195 3.50 -12.42 6.90
C SER A 195 3.89 -13.92 6.90
N PRO A 196 4.29 -14.51 5.75
CA PRO A 196 4.85 -15.87 5.72
C PRO A 196 6.32 -15.98 6.20
N GLN A 197 6.88 -14.94 6.84
CA GLN A 197 8.31 -14.77 7.12
C GLN A 197 9.01 -15.98 7.75
N LEU A 198 8.37 -16.65 8.72
CA LEU A 198 8.97 -17.81 9.37
C LEU A 198 8.93 -19.05 8.46
N PHE A 199 7.85 -19.24 7.72
CA PHE A 199 7.70 -20.39 6.82
C PHE A 199 8.60 -20.29 5.60
N LYS A 200 8.73 -19.11 4.98
CA LYS A 200 9.61 -18.96 3.82
C LYS A 200 11.08 -19.21 4.15
N GLN A 201 11.53 -18.83 5.34
CA GLN A 201 12.87 -19.21 5.84
C GLN A 201 12.99 -20.73 6.03
N LEU A 202 11.99 -21.39 6.61
CA LEU A 202 11.98 -22.86 6.73
C LEU A 202 11.98 -23.56 5.36
N LEU A 203 11.37 -22.97 4.33
CA LEU A 203 11.44 -23.50 2.96
C LEU A 203 12.85 -23.39 2.37
N MET A 204 13.61 -22.35 2.73
CA MET A 204 15.04 -22.25 2.38
C MET A 204 15.83 -23.36 3.06
N VAL A 205 15.60 -23.60 4.36
CA VAL A 205 16.18 -24.75 5.08
C VAL A 205 15.75 -26.09 4.46
N GLY A 206 14.52 -26.18 3.97
CA GLY A 206 13.98 -27.35 3.27
C GLY A 206 14.54 -27.58 1.86
N GLY A 207 15.43 -26.71 1.37
CA GLY A 207 16.07 -26.86 0.07
C GLY A 207 15.18 -26.47 -1.12
N MET A 208 14.15 -25.65 -0.91
CA MET A 208 13.30 -25.15 -2.02
C MET A 208 14.03 -24.12 -2.88
N GLU A 209 15.06 -23.46 -2.33
CA GLU A 209 15.97 -22.51 -2.97
C GLU A 209 15.34 -21.23 -3.52
N ARG A 210 14.17 -21.28 -4.17
CA ARG A 210 13.44 -20.14 -4.74
C ARG A 210 11.94 -20.31 -4.49
N TYR A 211 11.42 -19.51 -3.59
CA TYR A 211 10.02 -19.55 -3.17
C TYR A 211 9.32 -18.24 -3.52
N TYR A 212 8.06 -18.34 -3.94
CA TYR A 212 7.15 -17.21 -3.88
C TYR A 212 5.74 -17.61 -3.46
N GLN A 213 4.97 -16.62 -3.01
CA GLN A 213 3.53 -16.76 -2.77
C GLN A 213 2.85 -15.39 -2.90
N ILE A 214 1.69 -15.34 -3.56
CA ILE A 214 0.77 -14.20 -3.41
C ILE A 214 -0.10 -14.48 -2.17
N ALA A 215 0.39 -14.12 -1.00
CA ALA A 215 -0.14 -14.50 0.29
C ALA A 215 -1.10 -13.46 0.89
N ARG A 216 -2.10 -13.93 1.64
CA ARG A 216 -2.92 -13.06 2.51
C ARG A 216 -2.21 -12.89 3.86
N CYS A 217 -2.09 -11.64 4.28
CA CYS A 217 -1.46 -11.24 5.54
C CYS A 217 -2.49 -10.50 6.41
N TYR A 218 -2.28 -10.54 7.72
CA TYR A 218 -3.25 -10.05 8.71
C TYR A 218 -2.55 -9.25 9.81
N ARG A 219 -2.99 -8.02 10.08
CA ARG A 219 -2.44 -7.18 11.15
C ARG A 219 -3.57 -6.44 11.87
N ASP A 220 -3.62 -6.59 13.20
CA ASP A 220 -4.60 -5.89 14.06
C ASP A 220 -4.04 -4.52 14.51
N GLU A 221 -3.95 -3.60 13.56
CA GLU A 221 -3.43 -2.24 13.75
C GLU A 221 -4.53 -1.19 13.62
N ASP A 222 -4.22 0.03 14.07
CA ASP A 222 -5.08 1.18 13.83
C ASP A 222 -5.27 1.45 12.33
N PHE A 223 -6.53 1.64 11.93
CA PHE A 223 -6.91 1.78 10.54
C PHE A 223 -6.50 3.14 9.96
N ARG A 224 -5.93 3.11 8.74
CA ARG A 224 -5.63 4.29 7.91
C ARG A 224 -6.20 4.09 6.51
N ALA A 225 -6.21 5.14 5.69
CA ALA A 225 -6.73 5.07 4.32
C ALA A 225 -6.01 4.05 3.43
N ASP A 226 -4.75 3.76 3.75
CA ASP A 226 -3.85 2.82 3.06
C ASP A 226 -3.61 1.53 3.87
N ARG A 227 -4.40 1.26 4.92
CA ARG A 227 -4.31 0.03 5.73
C ARG A 227 -5.62 -0.75 5.72
N GLN A 228 -5.51 -2.06 5.58
CA GLN A 228 -6.61 -3.02 5.68
C GLN A 228 -6.21 -4.11 6.68
N PRO A 229 -7.17 -4.66 7.45
CA PRO A 229 -6.87 -5.65 8.48
C PRO A 229 -6.41 -6.98 7.88
N GLU A 230 -6.82 -7.22 6.63
CA GLU A 230 -6.35 -8.28 5.76
C GLU A 230 -5.85 -7.64 4.44
N PHE A 231 -4.65 -7.98 4.01
CA PHE A 231 -4.02 -7.39 2.83
C PHE A 231 -3.15 -8.41 2.12
N THR A 232 -2.83 -8.17 0.85
CA THR A 232 -2.11 -9.13 0.01
C THR A 232 -0.65 -8.71 -0.14
N GLN A 233 0.26 -9.67 -0.01
CA GLN A 233 1.66 -9.51 -0.37
C GLN A 233 2.04 -10.44 -1.51
N LEU A 234 2.95 -10.01 -2.38
CA LEU A 234 3.79 -10.94 -3.14
C LEU A 234 5.04 -11.17 -2.29
N ASP A 235 5.13 -12.35 -1.69
CA ASP A 235 6.17 -12.75 -0.79
C ASP A 235 7.18 -13.63 -1.53
N ILE A 236 8.47 -13.32 -1.42
CA ILE A 236 9.56 -13.97 -2.18
C ILE A 236 10.73 -14.25 -1.23
N GLU A 237 11.36 -15.41 -1.39
CA GLU A 237 12.58 -15.78 -0.68
C GLU A 237 13.49 -16.64 -1.57
N MET A 238 14.80 -16.43 -1.47
CA MET A 238 15.82 -17.15 -2.23
C MET A 238 16.98 -17.58 -1.32
N SER A 239 17.57 -18.73 -1.62
CA SER A 239 18.82 -19.20 -1.00
C SER A 239 20.03 -18.87 -1.87
N PHE A 240 21.20 -18.76 -1.25
CA PHE A 240 22.50 -18.51 -1.88
C PHE A 240 22.56 -17.19 -2.67
N VAL A 241 21.87 -16.18 -2.17
CA VAL A 241 21.81 -14.83 -2.77
C VAL A 241 22.43 -13.78 -1.85
N ASP A 242 22.83 -12.67 -2.45
CA ASP A 242 23.08 -11.42 -1.74
C ASP A 242 22.01 -10.36 -2.06
N GLN A 243 22.21 -9.13 -1.57
CA GLN A 243 21.27 -8.03 -1.76
C GLN A 243 21.08 -7.66 -3.25
N GLU A 244 22.12 -7.78 -4.07
CA GLU A 244 22.07 -7.39 -5.48
C GLU A 244 21.15 -8.30 -6.28
N ASP A 245 21.17 -9.60 -5.99
CA ASP A 245 20.29 -10.58 -6.62
C ASP A 245 18.81 -10.28 -6.33
N VAL A 246 18.49 -9.93 -5.09
CA VAL A 246 17.11 -9.62 -4.68
C VAL A 246 16.64 -8.29 -5.28
N ILE A 247 17.52 -7.29 -5.33
CA ILE A 247 17.24 -6.00 -5.96
C ILE A 247 16.96 -6.19 -7.46
N GLU A 248 17.80 -6.92 -8.18
CA GLU A 248 17.63 -7.15 -9.62
C GLU A 248 16.30 -7.86 -9.92
N LEU A 249 15.94 -8.86 -9.11
CA LEU A 249 14.65 -9.53 -9.25
C LEU A 249 13.48 -8.56 -9.04
N GLY A 250 13.56 -7.72 -8.01
CA GLY A 250 12.56 -6.69 -7.73
C GLY A 250 12.38 -5.72 -8.90
N GLU A 251 13.48 -5.26 -9.49
CA GLU A 251 13.47 -4.37 -10.66
C GLU A 251 12.86 -5.05 -11.89
N SER A 252 13.19 -6.31 -12.12
CA SER A 252 12.60 -7.12 -13.20
C SER A 252 11.09 -7.30 -13.04
N LEU A 253 10.61 -7.53 -11.81
CA LEU A 253 9.18 -7.60 -11.50
C LEU A 253 8.49 -6.25 -11.75
N ALA A 254 9.06 -5.15 -11.25
CA ALA A 254 8.52 -3.81 -11.45
C ALA A 254 8.40 -3.48 -12.95
N LYS A 255 9.42 -3.81 -13.75
CA LYS A 255 9.42 -3.57 -15.21
C LYS A 255 8.30 -4.32 -15.93
N GLU A 256 8.13 -5.62 -15.67
CA GLU A 256 7.04 -6.40 -16.30
C GLU A 256 5.67 -5.85 -15.87
N ILE A 257 5.50 -5.52 -14.59
CA ILE A 257 4.22 -5.04 -14.05
C ILE A 257 3.84 -3.67 -14.63
N TRP A 258 4.77 -2.71 -14.70
CA TRP A 258 4.50 -1.37 -15.24
C TRP A 258 4.30 -1.37 -16.76
N SER A 259 4.84 -2.36 -17.47
CA SER A 259 4.57 -2.53 -18.91
C SER A 259 3.08 -2.73 -19.22
N LEU A 260 2.30 -3.27 -18.26
CA LEU A 260 0.85 -3.48 -18.40
C LEU A 260 0.06 -2.17 -18.61
N ILE A 261 0.63 -1.05 -18.16
CA ILE A 261 0.06 0.30 -18.32
C ILE A 261 0.85 1.13 -19.35
N GLY A 262 1.69 0.48 -20.16
CA GLY A 262 2.45 1.14 -21.23
C GLY A 262 3.66 1.94 -20.75
N VAL A 263 4.13 1.71 -19.52
CA VAL A 263 5.30 2.39 -18.95
C VAL A 263 6.53 1.50 -19.09
N ASP A 264 7.56 1.99 -19.79
CA ASP A 264 8.88 1.34 -19.82
C ASP A 264 9.75 1.93 -18.72
N LEU A 265 10.18 1.06 -17.78
CA LEU A 265 11.00 1.47 -16.65
C LEU A 265 12.49 1.25 -16.96
N PRO A 266 13.32 2.30 -16.95
CA PRO A 266 14.76 2.15 -17.07
C PRO A 266 15.33 1.54 -15.78
N THR A 267 16.07 0.45 -15.92
CA THR A 267 16.81 -0.19 -14.82
C THR A 267 18.32 -0.09 -15.09
N PRO A 268 19.17 -0.05 -14.05
CA PRO A 268 18.84 -0.17 -12.62
C PRO A 268 18.20 1.09 -12.02
N PHE A 269 17.40 0.92 -10.96
CA PHE A 269 16.81 2.04 -10.24
C PHE A 269 17.87 2.76 -9.39
N PRO A 270 17.74 4.08 -9.17
CA PRO A 270 18.58 4.82 -8.25
C PRO A 270 18.56 4.20 -6.85
N ARG A 271 19.72 4.24 -6.17
CA ARG A 271 19.86 3.78 -4.79
C ARG A 271 20.23 4.95 -3.90
N ILE A 272 19.65 4.99 -2.72
CA ILE A 272 19.92 6.00 -1.71
C ILE A 272 20.09 5.31 -0.36
N THR A 273 21.07 5.75 0.44
CA THR A 273 21.19 5.24 1.80
C THR A 273 20.04 5.80 2.65
N TYR A 274 19.61 5.07 3.68
CA TYR A 274 18.63 5.56 4.65
C TYR A 274 19.06 6.91 5.23
N ALA A 275 20.35 7.04 5.56
CA ALA A 275 20.92 8.29 6.07
C ALA A 275 20.75 9.46 5.09
N ASP A 276 21.05 9.25 3.80
CA ASP A 276 20.87 10.26 2.76
C ASP A 276 19.40 10.56 2.49
N ALA A 277 18.53 9.55 2.51
CA ALA A 277 17.09 9.71 2.32
C ALA A 277 16.48 10.57 3.43
N MET A 278 16.83 10.28 4.68
CA MET A 278 16.43 11.08 5.83
C MET A 278 17.05 12.49 5.81
N ALA A 279 18.33 12.62 5.45
CA ALA A 279 19.01 13.91 5.38
C ALA A 279 18.45 14.83 4.30
N LYS A 280 18.19 14.31 3.10
CA LYS A 280 17.75 15.10 1.94
C LYS A 280 16.24 15.23 1.83
N TYR A 281 15.47 14.26 2.32
CA TYR A 281 14.04 14.21 2.08
C TYR A 281 13.21 14.02 3.34
N GLY A 282 13.84 13.77 4.49
CA GLY A 282 13.13 13.60 5.75
C GLY A 282 12.23 12.38 5.78
N SER A 283 12.53 11.39 4.94
CA SER A 283 11.74 10.17 4.82
C SER A 283 12.61 9.05 4.23
N ASP A 284 12.39 7.85 4.74
CA ASP A 284 12.88 6.57 4.24
C ASP A 284 12.13 6.08 2.99
N LYS A 285 11.08 6.79 2.57
CA LYS A 285 10.32 6.56 1.33
C LYS A 285 10.19 7.85 0.53
N PRO A 286 11.32 8.40 0.02
CA PRO A 286 11.32 9.71 -0.59
C PRO A 286 10.49 9.75 -1.89
N ASP A 287 9.73 10.83 -2.08
CA ASP A 287 9.14 11.15 -3.38
C ASP A 287 10.16 11.92 -4.22
N LEU A 288 10.66 11.27 -5.26
CA LEU A 288 11.71 11.79 -6.15
C LEU A 288 11.16 12.42 -7.44
N ARG A 289 9.84 12.58 -7.58
CA ARG A 289 9.22 13.21 -8.76
C ARG A 289 9.52 14.71 -8.88
N PHE A 290 9.99 15.34 -7.81
CA PHE A 290 10.31 16.76 -7.78
C PHE A 290 11.59 17.02 -6.98
N ASP A 291 12.31 18.07 -7.34
CA ASP A 291 13.52 18.51 -6.65
C ASP A 291 13.16 19.59 -5.61
N ASN A 292 13.54 19.37 -4.34
CA ASN A 292 13.40 20.32 -3.23
C ASN A 292 14.01 19.70 -1.96
N PRO A 293 15.34 19.50 -1.88
CA PRO A 293 15.93 18.80 -0.76
C PRO A 293 15.87 19.63 0.52
N ILE A 294 15.89 18.94 1.65
CA ILE A 294 16.21 19.53 2.95
C ILE A 294 17.68 19.92 2.94
N VAL A 295 17.95 21.13 3.42
CA VAL A 295 19.30 21.64 3.61
C VAL A 295 19.58 21.70 5.11
N GLU A 296 20.60 20.98 5.56
CA GLU A 296 21.07 21.11 6.93
C GLU A 296 21.89 22.39 7.10
N VAL A 297 21.51 23.21 8.07
CA VAL A 297 22.14 24.51 8.37
C VAL A 297 22.62 24.58 9.83
N THR A 298 22.72 23.44 10.50
CA THR A 298 23.11 23.33 11.92
C THR A 298 24.43 24.05 12.20
N GLU A 299 25.48 23.78 11.42
CA GLU A 299 26.80 24.38 11.61
C GLU A 299 26.80 25.90 11.38
N HIS A 300 25.97 26.38 10.46
CA HIS A 300 25.84 27.81 10.18
C HIS A 300 25.19 28.59 11.34
N PHE A 301 24.41 27.92 12.18
CA PHE A 301 23.75 28.49 13.35
C PHE A 301 24.44 28.13 14.68
N ALA A 302 25.67 27.60 14.67
CA ALA A 302 26.36 27.16 15.89
C ALA A 302 26.51 28.27 16.95
N GLU A 303 26.79 29.50 16.52
CA GLU A 303 26.95 30.68 17.38
C GLU A 303 25.71 31.58 17.37
N THR A 304 24.55 31.04 16.98
CA THR A 304 23.35 31.85 16.77
C THR A 304 22.85 32.50 18.06
N PRO A 305 22.47 33.79 18.04
CA PRO A 305 21.79 34.41 19.18
C PRO A 305 20.34 33.92 19.33
N PHE A 306 19.79 33.23 18.31
CA PHE A 306 18.40 32.80 18.31
C PHE A 306 18.22 31.46 19.03
N ARG A 307 17.75 31.50 20.28
CA ARG A 307 17.58 30.32 21.16
C ARG A 307 16.81 29.13 20.53
N VAL A 308 15.89 29.38 19.59
CA VAL A 308 15.16 28.30 18.92
C VAL A 308 16.07 27.46 18.01
N PHE A 309 17.15 28.03 17.46
CA PHE A 309 18.11 27.34 16.60
C PHE A 309 19.34 26.82 17.36
N GLN A 310 19.46 27.10 18.66
CA GLN A 310 20.46 26.48 19.55
C GLN A 310 20.05 25.03 19.90
N ASN A 311 20.07 24.12 18.93
CA ASN A 311 19.68 22.72 19.05
C ASN A 311 20.66 21.80 18.30
N GLU A 312 20.56 20.49 18.53
CA GLU A 312 21.43 19.47 17.89
C GLU A 312 21.28 19.39 16.36
N TYR A 313 20.15 19.88 15.83
CA TYR A 313 19.86 19.90 14.41
C TYR A 313 19.03 21.13 14.06
N VAL A 314 19.39 21.78 12.95
CA VAL A 314 18.58 22.80 12.27
C VAL A 314 18.59 22.50 10.79
N GLY A 315 17.40 22.23 10.23
CA GLY A 315 17.21 22.00 8.80
C GLY A 315 16.27 23.03 8.19
N ALA A 316 16.41 23.22 6.87
CA ALA A 316 15.61 24.15 6.08
C ALA A 316 15.01 23.47 4.84
N VAL A 317 13.83 23.90 4.42
CA VAL A 317 13.23 23.56 3.12
C VAL A 317 12.70 24.83 2.46
N VAL A 318 12.90 24.96 1.15
CA VAL A 318 12.50 26.15 0.40
C VAL A 318 11.12 25.91 -0.23
N MET A 319 10.24 26.90 -0.10
CA MET A 319 8.99 27.01 -0.85
C MET A 319 9.17 28.05 -1.95
N PRO A 320 9.32 27.62 -3.22
CA PRO A 320 9.40 28.53 -4.35
C PRO A 320 8.19 29.46 -4.43
N GLY A 321 8.42 30.76 -4.58
CA GLY A 321 7.33 31.75 -4.65
C GLY A 321 6.52 31.92 -3.35
N GLY A 322 7.02 31.39 -2.23
CA GLY A 322 6.32 31.39 -0.95
C GLY A 322 6.36 32.71 -0.16
N ALA A 323 7.10 33.74 -0.61
CA ALA A 323 7.29 34.98 0.16
C ALA A 323 5.99 35.77 0.35
N ASP A 324 5.14 35.82 -0.68
CA ASP A 324 3.92 36.63 -0.71
C ASP A 324 2.70 35.96 -0.06
N GLN A 325 2.90 34.85 0.65
CA GLN A 325 1.82 34.18 1.37
C GLN A 325 1.17 35.13 2.39
N PRO A 326 -0.17 35.20 2.47
CA PRO A 326 -0.84 36.02 3.47
C PRO A 326 -0.56 35.48 4.87
N ARG A 327 -0.54 36.36 5.88
CA ARG A 327 -0.20 36.01 7.26
C ARG A 327 -0.96 34.78 7.80
N ARG A 328 -2.25 34.66 7.44
CA ARG A 328 -3.11 33.53 7.80
C ARG A 328 -2.55 32.18 7.32
N GLN A 329 -1.86 32.12 6.18
CA GLN A 329 -1.24 30.89 5.71
C GLN A 329 -0.02 30.49 6.56
N PHE A 330 0.80 31.45 6.99
CA PHE A 330 1.89 31.16 7.93
C PHE A 330 1.37 30.67 9.28
N ASP A 331 0.26 31.21 9.77
CA ASP A 331 -0.38 30.72 11.00
C ASP A 331 -0.94 29.29 10.79
N ALA A 332 -1.50 28.99 9.60
CA ALA A 332 -1.93 27.64 9.26
C ALA A 332 -0.76 26.64 9.20
N TRP A 333 0.42 27.04 8.70
CA TRP A 333 1.64 26.23 8.76
C TRP A 333 2.08 25.93 10.20
N GLN A 334 1.91 26.88 11.14
CA GLN A 334 2.19 26.62 12.56
C GLN A 334 1.28 25.54 13.12
N GLU A 335 -0.02 25.64 12.87
CA GLU A 335 -1.00 24.66 13.35
C GLU A 335 -0.80 23.28 12.68
N TRP A 336 -0.50 23.27 11.37
CA TRP A 336 -0.15 22.06 10.63
C TRP A 336 1.04 21.32 11.22
N ALA A 337 2.06 22.05 11.69
CA ALA A 337 3.23 21.47 12.35
C ALA A 337 2.91 20.96 13.76
N LYS A 338 2.09 21.69 14.53
CA LYS A 338 1.65 21.26 15.87
C LYS A 338 0.81 19.99 15.86
N GLN A 339 -0.04 19.82 14.85
CA GLN A 339 -0.80 18.58 14.64
C GLN A 339 0.10 17.36 14.43
N ARG A 340 1.37 17.57 14.07
CA ARG A 340 2.41 16.54 13.90
C ARG A 340 3.38 16.47 15.09
N GLY A 341 3.01 17.06 16.23
CA GLY A 341 3.81 17.01 17.46
C GLY A 341 4.95 18.04 17.54
N ALA A 342 5.12 18.89 16.53
CA ALA A 342 6.14 19.94 16.56
C ALA A 342 5.68 21.16 17.38
N LYS A 343 6.62 21.99 17.83
CA LYS A 343 6.29 23.25 18.53
C LYS A 343 5.83 24.36 17.58
N GLY A 344 6.18 24.25 16.31
CA GLY A 344 5.89 25.20 15.23
C GLY A 344 6.79 24.93 14.03
N LEU A 345 6.65 25.76 12.99
CA LEU A 345 7.47 25.72 11.79
C LEU A 345 8.05 27.11 11.54
N ALA A 346 9.31 27.30 11.90
CA ALA A 346 9.97 28.60 11.78
C ALA A 346 10.09 28.98 10.29
N TYR A 347 10.09 30.28 9.97
CA TYR A 347 10.17 30.72 8.58
C TYR A 347 10.87 32.06 8.38
N VAL A 348 11.42 32.24 7.19
CA VAL A 348 12.00 33.47 6.63
C VAL A 348 11.42 33.68 5.23
N THR A 349 11.06 34.90 4.88
CA THR A 349 10.63 35.26 3.52
C THR A 349 11.71 36.10 2.84
N ILE A 350 11.90 35.93 1.54
CA ILE A 350 12.77 36.78 0.73
C ILE A 350 11.87 37.56 -0.23
N ASN A 351 11.74 38.87 -0.07
CA ASN A 351 10.93 39.66 -1.01
C ASN A 351 11.59 39.75 -2.40
N ALA A 352 10.90 40.39 -3.35
CA ALA A 352 11.40 40.54 -4.72
C ALA A 352 12.74 41.29 -4.81
N GLU A 353 13.03 42.16 -3.84
CA GLU A 353 14.27 42.92 -3.72
C GLU A 353 15.40 42.15 -3.03
N GLY A 354 15.14 40.95 -2.51
CA GLY A 354 16.13 40.13 -1.80
C GLY A 354 16.22 40.40 -0.29
N GLU A 355 15.34 41.24 0.27
CA GLU A 355 15.31 41.55 1.70
C GLU A 355 14.61 40.44 2.50
N LEU A 356 15.22 40.09 3.64
CA LEU A 356 14.76 39.02 4.51
C LEU A 356 13.71 39.52 5.51
N GLY A 357 12.52 38.91 5.46
CA GLY A 357 11.41 39.14 6.37
C GLY A 357 11.09 37.94 7.26
N GLY A 358 10.02 38.06 8.06
CA GLY A 358 9.56 37.00 8.95
C GLY A 358 10.13 37.06 10.38
N PRO A 359 9.61 36.21 11.28
CA PRO A 359 9.96 36.22 12.70
C PRO A 359 11.39 35.74 12.96
N VAL A 360 11.90 34.80 12.16
CA VAL A 360 13.28 34.28 12.32
C VAL A 360 14.29 35.34 11.95
N ALA A 361 14.10 36.01 10.79
CA ALA A 361 15.02 37.04 10.31
C ALA A 361 15.32 38.06 11.42
N LYS A 362 14.29 38.55 12.13
CA LYS A 362 14.42 39.54 13.22
C LYS A 362 15.32 39.11 14.39
N ASN A 363 15.57 37.81 14.57
CA ASN A 363 16.26 37.26 15.74
C ASN A 363 17.63 36.64 15.43
N ILE A 364 18.01 36.54 14.15
CA ILE A 364 19.34 36.08 13.72
C ILE A 364 20.26 37.27 13.38
N SER A 365 21.56 37.05 13.49
CA SER A 365 22.63 38.02 13.23
C SER A 365 22.69 38.44 11.76
N GLU A 366 23.37 39.54 11.48
CA GLU A 366 23.54 40.05 10.13
C GLU A 366 24.34 39.09 9.22
N ALA A 367 25.36 38.42 9.77
CA ALA A 367 26.12 37.41 9.06
C ALA A 367 25.24 36.20 8.68
N GLU A 368 24.39 35.74 9.60
CA GLU A 368 23.45 34.64 9.32
C GLU A 368 22.41 35.03 8.27
N ARG A 369 21.90 36.26 8.33
CA ARG A 369 20.98 36.78 7.30
C ARG A 369 21.65 36.80 5.92
N ALA A 370 22.86 37.33 5.84
CA ALA A 370 23.57 37.47 4.57
C ALA A 370 23.86 36.11 3.91
N GLY A 371 24.22 35.09 4.70
CA GLY A 371 24.51 33.74 4.18
C GLY A 371 23.28 32.89 3.86
N LEU A 372 22.12 33.17 4.46
CA LEU A 372 20.96 32.28 4.40
C LEU A 372 20.47 31.92 2.98
N PRO A 373 20.38 32.86 2.01
CA PRO A 373 20.00 32.52 0.65
C PRO A 373 21.04 31.61 -0.05
N GLU A 374 22.33 31.82 0.23
CA GLU A 374 23.40 31.01 -0.36
C GLU A 374 23.38 29.59 0.19
N TRP A 375 23.22 29.43 1.51
CA TRP A 375 23.18 28.11 2.16
C TRP A 375 22.00 27.28 1.66
N THR A 376 20.84 27.90 1.49
CA THR A 376 19.58 27.21 1.16
C THR A 376 19.27 27.16 -0.34
N GLY A 377 19.98 27.93 -1.17
CA GLY A 377 19.68 28.10 -2.59
C GLY A 377 18.41 28.91 -2.87
N ALA A 378 17.84 29.55 -1.85
CA ALA A 378 16.60 30.33 -1.97
C ALA A 378 16.81 31.61 -2.80
N LYS A 379 15.80 31.96 -3.59
CA LYS A 379 15.80 33.12 -4.49
C LYS A 379 14.84 34.22 -3.99
N PRO A 380 14.99 35.47 -4.48
CA PRO A 380 13.97 36.50 -4.29
C PRO A 380 12.57 35.99 -4.69
N GLY A 381 11.59 36.15 -3.80
CA GLY A 381 10.24 35.62 -3.93
C GLY A 381 9.97 34.33 -3.13
N ASP A 382 10.99 33.68 -2.56
CA ASP A 382 10.84 32.40 -1.86
C ASP A 382 10.54 32.55 -0.36
N CYS A 383 10.02 31.48 0.23
CA CYS A 383 9.94 31.31 1.68
C CYS A 383 10.78 30.12 2.12
N ILE A 384 11.61 30.29 3.13
CA ILE A 384 12.41 29.23 3.75
C ILE A 384 11.72 28.81 5.04
N PHE A 385 11.35 27.54 5.17
CA PHE A 385 10.84 26.94 6.40
C PHE A 385 11.94 26.21 7.15
N PHE A 386 11.87 26.20 8.48
CA PHE A 386 12.86 25.60 9.36
C PHE A 386 12.23 24.68 10.42
N ALA A 387 12.92 23.59 10.71
CA ALA A 387 12.70 22.78 11.89
C ALA A 387 14.01 22.68 12.68
N ALA A 388 13.90 22.78 14.01
CA ALA A 388 15.03 22.69 14.91
C ALA A 388 14.64 21.88 16.15
N GLY A 389 15.53 21.01 16.61
CA GLY A 389 15.27 20.10 17.73
C GLY A 389 15.94 18.76 17.52
N LYS A 390 15.26 17.68 17.91
CA LYS A 390 15.76 16.31 17.69
C LYS A 390 15.91 16.03 16.19
N ARG A 391 17.02 15.43 15.76
CA ARG A 391 17.34 15.21 14.33
C ARG A 391 16.22 14.49 13.57
N LYS A 392 15.87 13.25 13.96
CA LYS A 392 14.83 12.43 13.28
C LYS A 392 13.49 13.17 13.16
N ALA A 393 12.95 13.66 14.28
CA ALA A 393 11.67 14.37 14.30
C ALA A 393 11.67 15.67 13.47
N SER A 394 12.81 16.39 13.41
CA SER A 394 12.94 17.62 12.63
C SER A 394 13.04 17.32 11.13
N GLN A 395 13.77 16.26 10.76
CA GLN A 395 13.84 15.76 9.38
C GLN A 395 12.46 15.31 8.91
N GLU A 396 11.74 14.50 9.68
CA GLU A 396 10.37 14.04 9.34
C GLU A 396 9.39 15.21 9.16
N LEU A 397 9.46 16.23 10.03
CA LEU A 397 8.64 17.42 9.88
C LEU A 397 8.94 18.18 8.57
N LEU A 398 10.22 18.34 8.24
CA LEU A 398 10.66 19.01 7.01
C LEU A 398 10.34 18.18 5.76
N GLY A 399 10.43 16.85 5.83
CA GLY A 399 10.02 15.95 4.76
C GLY A 399 8.52 16.04 4.48
N ALA A 400 7.71 16.09 5.54
CA ALA A 400 6.27 16.34 5.40
C ALA A 400 5.99 17.75 4.84
N ALA A 401 6.75 18.77 5.26
CA ALA A 401 6.58 20.14 4.75
C ALA A 401 6.97 20.23 3.28
N ARG A 402 8.04 19.54 2.87
CA ARG A 402 8.48 19.40 1.47
C ARG A 402 7.36 18.85 0.59
N LEU A 403 6.69 17.77 1.00
CA LEU A 403 5.58 17.18 0.24
C LEU A 403 4.38 18.14 0.14
N GLU A 404 4.02 18.79 1.24
CA GLU A 404 2.93 19.78 1.26
C GLU A 404 3.25 21.00 0.38
N ILE A 405 4.50 21.47 0.38
CA ILE A 405 4.99 22.53 -0.52
C ILE A 405 4.81 22.11 -1.97
N ALA A 406 5.26 20.90 -2.32
CA ALA A 406 5.21 20.40 -3.69
C ALA A 406 3.76 20.27 -4.21
N GLN A 407 2.84 19.83 -3.35
CA GLN A 407 1.41 19.79 -3.67
C GLN A 407 0.84 21.19 -3.90
N ARG A 408 1.15 22.15 -3.02
CA ARG A 408 0.62 23.54 -3.12
C ARG A 408 1.18 24.32 -4.30
N THR A 409 2.39 23.99 -4.73
CA THR A 409 3.11 24.69 -5.81
C THR A 409 3.03 23.95 -7.15
N GLY A 410 2.39 22.78 -7.20
CA GLY A 410 2.24 22.00 -8.43
C GLY A 410 3.57 21.46 -8.96
N MET A 411 4.53 21.16 -8.08
CA MET A 411 5.84 20.62 -8.47
C MET A 411 5.80 19.14 -8.84
N ILE A 412 4.73 18.44 -8.48
CA ILE A 412 4.58 17.01 -8.70
C ILE A 412 3.98 16.78 -10.09
N ASP A 413 4.69 16.04 -10.93
CA ASP A 413 4.14 15.46 -12.15
C ASP A 413 3.37 14.17 -11.79
N ASP A 414 2.05 14.20 -11.94
CA ASP A 414 1.15 13.07 -11.62
C ASP A 414 1.26 11.90 -12.62
N ASP A 415 1.92 12.10 -13.77
CA ASP A 415 2.19 11.06 -14.75
C ASP A 415 3.61 10.48 -14.63
N ALA A 416 4.48 11.08 -13.82
CA ALA A 416 5.84 10.61 -13.60
C ALA A 416 5.91 9.38 -12.68
N TRP A 417 6.85 8.49 -13.00
CA TRP A 417 7.19 7.31 -12.20
C TRP A 417 8.64 7.42 -11.72
N ALA A 418 8.81 7.71 -10.43
CA ALA A 418 10.11 7.82 -9.79
C ALA A 418 10.30 6.67 -8.81
N PHE A 419 11.24 5.79 -9.14
CA PHE A 419 11.64 4.66 -8.32
C PHE A 419 12.97 4.92 -7.62
N CYS A 420 13.14 4.36 -6.43
CA CYS A 420 14.45 4.18 -5.82
C CYS A 420 14.47 3.00 -4.85
N TRP A 421 15.67 2.51 -4.59
CA TRP A 421 15.94 1.63 -3.46
C TRP A 421 16.49 2.44 -2.30
N VAL A 422 15.90 2.28 -1.11
CA VAL A 422 16.48 2.75 0.14
C VAL A 422 17.20 1.58 0.80
N VAL A 423 18.50 1.74 1.03
CA VAL A 423 19.39 0.71 1.58
C VAL A 423 20.07 1.23 2.84
N ASP A 424 20.78 0.38 3.57
CA ASP A 424 21.64 0.79 4.69
C ASP A 424 20.83 1.41 5.84
N ALA A 425 19.63 0.87 6.08
CA ALA A 425 18.84 1.22 7.25
C ALA A 425 19.56 0.79 8.55
N PRO A 426 19.33 1.48 9.68
CA PRO A 426 19.79 1.00 10.98
C PRO A 426 19.23 -0.40 11.29
N LEU A 427 20.03 -1.25 11.92
CA LEU A 427 19.58 -2.57 12.35
C LEU A 427 18.60 -2.48 13.53
N PHE A 428 18.84 -1.53 14.42
CA PHE A 428 18.04 -1.30 15.61
C PHE A 428 17.60 0.15 15.72
N GLU A 429 16.47 0.35 16.39
CA GLU A 429 16.05 1.65 16.88
C GLU A 429 15.69 1.60 18.37
N PRO A 430 15.70 2.73 19.09
CA PRO A 430 15.29 2.75 20.48
C PRO A 430 13.85 2.26 20.64
N ALA A 431 13.61 1.33 21.57
CA ALA A 431 12.27 0.77 21.80
C ALA A 431 11.23 1.85 22.18
N SER A 432 11.67 2.93 22.84
CA SER A 432 10.81 4.09 23.15
C SER A 432 10.28 4.79 21.90
N ASP A 433 11.09 4.84 20.85
CA ASP A 433 10.76 5.56 19.61
C ASP A 433 9.78 4.73 18.78
N ALA A 434 10.01 3.41 18.67
CA ALA A 434 9.06 2.48 18.04
C ALA A 434 7.68 2.47 18.74
N VAL A 435 7.66 2.43 20.08
CA VAL A 435 6.40 2.49 20.84
C VAL A 435 5.69 3.83 20.62
N ALA A 436 6.43 4.94 20.54
CA ALA A 436 5.85 6.25 20.23
C ALA A 436 5.27 6.33 18.80
N ALA A 437 5.81 5.56 17.86
CA ALA A 437 5.29 5.42 16.49
C ALA A 437 4.04 4.52 16.40
N GLY A 438 3.72 3.77 17.47
CA GLY A 438 2.58 2.87 17.55
C GLY A 438 2.90 1.40 17.28
N ASP A 439 4.18 1.04 17.18
CA ASP A 439 4.64 -0.32 16.92
C ASP A 439 4.77 -1.14 18.21
N VAL A 440 4.70 -2.47 18.08
CA VAL A 440 4.93 -3.38 19.21
C VAL A 440 6.41 -3.69 19.30
N ALA A 441 7.09 -3.12 20.31
CA ALA A 441 8.49 -3.47 20.59
C ALA A 441 8.63 -4.97 20.85
N VAL A 442 9.58 -5.58 20.15
CA VAL A 442 9.86 -7.02 20.28
C VAL A 442 10.85 -7.21 21.42
N GLY A 443 10.34 -7.59 22.60
CA GLY A 443 11.16 -7.79 23.81
C GLY A 443 11.11 -6.61 24.78
N ALA A 444 11.87 -6.70 25.87
CA ALA A 444 11.90 -5.70 26.94
C ALA A 444 13.17 -4.83 26.94
N GLY A 445 14.00 -4.95 25.88
CA GLY A 445 15.26 -4.23 25.75
C GLY A 445 15.09 -2.75 25.42
N ALA A 446 16.21 -2.02 25.49
CA ALA A 446 16.28 -0.61 25.08
C ALA A 446 16.21 -0.42 23.55
N TRP A 447 16.42 -1.50 22.80
CA TRP A 447 16.47 -1.54 21.34
C TRP A 447 15.42 -2.52 20.80
N THR A 448 14.82 -2.19 19.67
CA THR A 448 13.99 -3.09 18.85
C THR A 448 14.50 -3.08 17.41
N ALA A 449 14.12 -4.07 16.61
CA ALA A 449 14.51 -4.14 15.21
C ALA A 449 13.74 -3.13 14.36
N VAL A 450 14.41 -2.48 13.40
CA VAL A 450 13.77 -1.54 12.46
C VAL A 450 12.87 -2.27 11.44
N HIS A 451 13.34 -3.38 10.87
CA HIS A 451 12.55 -4.19 9.94
C HIS A 451 11.89 -5.38 10.65
N HIS A 452 12.71 -6.36 11.09
CA HIS A 452 12.30 -7.49 11.92
C HIS A 452 13.53 -8.19 12.51
N ALA A 453 13.33 -8.99 13.56
CA ALA A 453 14.39 -9.63 14.35
C ALA A 453 15.29 -10.64 13.59
N PHE A 454 14.92 -11.01 12.37
CA PHE A 454 15.62 -12.01 11.54
C PHE A 454 16.51 -11.39 10.46
N THR A 455 16.57 -10.06 10.39
CA THR A 455 17.41 -9.32 9.44
C THR A 455 18.88 -9.44 9.84
N SER A 456 19.72 -9.79 8.87
CA SER A 456 21.17 -9.85 9.07
C SER A 456 21.74 -8.44 9.26
N PRO A 457 22.68 -8.22 10.19
CA PRO A 457 23.59 -7.09 10.07
C PRO A 457 24.32 -7.19 8.73
N LYS A 458 24.76 -6.06 8.18
CA LYS A 458 25.73 -6.10 7.08
C LYS A 458 27.01 -6.83 7.49
N PRO A 459 27.76 -7.41 6.53
CA PRO A 459 28.96 -8.19 6.84
C PRO A 459 29.97 -7.47 7.75
N GLU A 460 30.16 -6.17 7.55
CA GLU A 460 31.08 -5.35 8.34
C GLU A 460 30.63 -5.10 9.80
N TRP A 461 29.35 -5.34 10.11
CA TRP A 461 28.77 -5.16 11.46
C TRP A 461 28.58 -6.47 12.23
N ILE A 462 28.82 -7.64 11.60
CA ILE A 462 28.53 -8.96 12.18
C ILE A 462 29.21 -9.20 13.54
N ASP A 463 30.40 -8.63 13.74
CA ASP A 463 31.20 -8.80 14.96
C ASP A 463 30.96 -7.74 16.03
N SER A 464 30.27 -6.63 15.69
CA SER A 464 30.18 -5.44 16.56
C SER A 464 28.75 -4.97 16.85
N PHE A 465 27.73 -5.45 16.14
CA PHE A 465 26.35 -4.94 16.24
C PHE A 465 25.75 -5.00 17.65
N ASP A 466 26.20 -5.92 18.50
CA ASP A 466 25.73 -6.08 19.88
C ASP A 466 26.52 -5.24 20.89
N THR A 467 27.66 -4.69 20.49
CA THR A 467 28.46 -3.74 21.28
C THR A 467 28.21 -2.28 20.89
N ASP A 468 27.86 -2.04 19.62
CA ASP A 468 27.52 -0.73 19.08
C ASP A 468 26.19 -0.80 18.27
N PRO A 469 25.06 -1.10 18.94
CA PRO A 469 23.78 -1.30 18.28
C PRO A 469 23.24 -0.05 17.60
N GLY A 470 23.65 1.14 18.04
CA GLY A 470 23.17 2.41 17.49
C GLY A 470 23.71 2.75 16.11
N ASN A 471 24.88 2.22 15.73
CA ASN A 471 25.48 2.44 14.42
C ASN A 471 25.38 1.23 13.48
N ALA A 472 24.98 0.06 14.01
CA ALA A 472 24.86 -1.16 13.23
C ALA A 472 23.87 -1.00 12.07
N LEU A 473 24.30 -1.36 10.86
CA LEU A 473 23.46 -1.29 9.67
C LEU A 473 22.86 -2.65 9.32
N ALA A 474 21.60 -2.64 8.95
CA ALA A 474 20.87 -3.79 8.43
C ALA A 474 21.32 -4.10 7.00
N TYR A 475 21.35 -5.39 6.66
CA TYR A 475 21.46 -5.84 5.28
C TYR A 475 20.07 -5.88 4.62
N ALA A 476 19.40 -4.72 4.64
CA ALA A 476 18.00 -4.54 4.27
C ALA A 476 17.83 -3.49 3.16
N TYR A 477 16.71 -3.58 2.46
CA TYR A 477 16.42 -2.78 1.28
C TYR A 477 14.90 -2.63 1.09
N ASP A 478 14.48 -1.41 0.77
CA ASP A 478 13.09 -1.07 0.47
C ASP A 478 12.98 -0.47 -0.94
N MET A 479 12.03 -0.96 -1.73
CA MET A 479 11.68 -0.38 -3.02
C MET A 479 10.60 0.67 -2.81
N VAL A 480 10.88 1.88 -3.28
CA VAL A 480 9.99 3.03 -3.20
C VAL A 480 9.57 3.46 -4.60
N CYS A 481 8.30 3.79 -4.76
CA CYS A 481 7.73 4.35 -5.98
C CYS A 481 6.88 5.57 -5.63
N ASN A 482 7.21 6.75 -6.16
CA ASN A 482 6.44 7.99 -5.95
C ASN A 482 6.15 8.30 -4.47
N GLY A 483 7.15 8.14 -3.60
CA GLY A 483 7.01 8.36 -2.15
C GLY A 483 6.26 7.26 -1.38
N ASN A 484 5.96 6.14 -2.04
CA ASN A 484 5.30 4.99 -1.45
C ASN A 484 6.28 3.82 -1.37
N GLU A 485 6.48 3.28 -0.16
CA GLU A 485 7.14 1.99 0.02
C GLU A 485 6.25 0.90 -0.60
N ILE A 486 6.71 0.26 -1.67
CA ILE A 486 5.96 -0.77 -2.40
C ILE A 486 6.49 -2.18 -2.16
N GLY A 487 7.69 -2.31 -1.61
CA GLY A 487 8.19 -3.58 -1.11
C GLY A 487 9.40 -3.38 -0.21
N GLY A 488 9.65 -4.35 0.67
CA GLY A 488 10.71 -4.30 1.65
C GLY A 488 11.24 -5.70 1.97
N GLY A 489 12.52 -5.79 2.24
CA GLY A 489 13.22 -7.06 2.36
C GLY A 489 14.58 -6.96 3.05
N SER A 490 15.17 -8.11 3.33
CA SER A 490 16.52 -8.19 3.86
C SER A 490 17.15 -9.54 3.62
N ILE A 491 18.49 -9.57 3.68
CA ILE A 491 19.24 -10.80 3.87
C ILE A 491 19.02 -11.28 5.31
N ARG A 492 18.80 -12.59 5.46
CA ARG A 492 18.43 -13.18 6.76
C ARG A 492 19.63 -13.68 7.52
N ILE A 493 19.48 -13.68 8.84
CA ILE A 493 20.36 -14.43 9.72
C ILE A 493 20.10 -15.92 9.51
N HIS A 494 21.11 -16.67 9.08
CA HIS A 494 21.05 -18.13 8.94
C HIS A 494 21.87 -18.86 10.02
N ARG A 495 22.56 -18.12 10.88
CA ARG A 495 23.42 -18.62 11.95
C ARG A 495 22.77 -18.45 13.32
N ARG A 496 22.65 -19.55 14.07
CA ARG A 496 22.06 -19.57 15.41
C ARG A 496 22.73 -18.59 16.38
N ASP A 497 24.05 -18.57 16.42
CA ASP A 497 24.80 -17.71 17.36
C ASP A 497 24.60 -16.21 17.10
N VAL A 498 24.45 -15.83 15.83
CA VAL A 498 24.13 -14.45 15.43
C VAL A 498 22.69 -14.11 15.82
N GLN A 499 21.74 -15.02 15.59
CA GLN A 499 20.33 -14.79 15.93
C GLN A 499 20.12 -14.63 17.44
N GLU A 500 20.81 -15.44 18.25
CA GLU A 500 20.78 -15.36 19.71
C GLU A 500 21.36 -14.03 20.22
N ARG A 501 22.42 -13.51 19.59
CA ARG A 501 22.98 -12.17 19.90
C ARG A 501 21.99 -11.05 19.58
N VAL A 502 21.29 -11.12 18.45
CA VAL A 502 20.23 -10.14 18.11
C VAL A 502 19.10 -10.16 19.13
N PHE A 503 18.61 -11.35 19.50
CA PHE A 503 17.59 -11.48 20.55
C PHE A 503 18.05 -10.91 21.90
N LYS A 504 19.30 -11.11 22.27
CA LYS A 504 19.87 -10.54 23.49
C LYS A 504 19.88 -9.00 23.47
N VAL A 505 20.24 -8.37 22.35
CA VAL A 505 20.18 -6.90 22.19
C VAL A 505 18.75 -6.38 22.39
N MET A 506 17.76 -7.13 21.91
CA MET A 506 16.33 -6.83 22.05
C MET A 506 15.76 -7.17 23.45
N GLY A 507 16.58 -7.73 24.35
CA GLY A 507 16.16 -8.09 25.71
C GLY A 507 15.30 -9.36 25.78
N LEU A 508 15.44 -10.27 24.82
CA LEU A 508 14.89 -11.62 24.89
C LEU A 508 15.93 -12.56 25.49
N ASP A 509 15.62 -13.17 26.62
CA ASP A 509 16.47 -14.21 27.20
C ASP A 509 16.38 -15.52 26.43
N ALA A 510 17.30 -16.45 26.70
CA ALA A 510 17.39 -17.71 25.98
C ALA A 510 16.15 -18.59 26.14
N GLU A 511 15.51 -18.57 27.32
CA GLU A 511 14.29 -19.35 27.58
C GLU A 511 13.12 -18.81 26.76
N THR A 512 12.91 -17.50 26.77
CA THR A 512 11.87 -16.83 25.98
C THR A 512 12.11 -16.97 24.48
N ALA A 513 13.37 -16.84 24.04
CA ALA A 513 13.74 -17.03 22.64
C ALA A 513 13.49 -18.47 22.18
N GLN A 514 13.86 -19.48 22.98
CA GLN A 514 13.57 -20.89 22.69
C GLN A 514 12.07 -21.18 22.74
N GLU A 515 11.33 -20.61 23.70
CA GLU A 515 9.90 -20.79 23.81
C GLU A 515 9.20 -20.27 22.54
N LYS A 516 9.51 -19.04 22.10
CA LYS A 516 8.83 -18.37 20.99
C LYS A 516 9.34 -18.83 19.62
N PHE A 517 10.66 -18.95 19.46
CA PHE A 517 11.33 -19.14 18.17
C PHE A 517 12.18 -20.42 18.10
N GLY A 518 12.07 -21.32 19.08
CA GLY A 518 12.85 -22.55 19.14
C GLY A 518 12.78 -23.39 17.87
N PHE A 519 11.60 -23.48 17.24
CA PHE A 519 11.45 -24.21 15.98
C PHE A 519 12.31 -23.65 14.83
N LEU A 520 12.52 -22.33 14.78
CA LEU A 520 13.39 -21.68 13.80
C LEU A 520 14.86 -21.86 14.18
N LEU A 521 15.21 -21.63 15.46
CA LEU A 521 16.58 -21.80 15.96
C LEU A 521 17.08 -23.24 15.82
N ASP A 522 16.21 -24.21 16.06
CA ASP A 522 16.49 -25.63 15.88
C ASP A 522 16.62 -25.98 14.40
N ALA A 523 15.78 -25.41 13.52
CA ALA A 523 15.92 -25.59 12.08
C ALA A 523 17.28 -25.08 11.56
N PHE A 524 17.77 -23.95 12.07
CA PHE A 524 19.08 -23.40 11.69
C PHE A 524 20.26 -24.32 12.05
N ALA A 525 20.10 -25.20 13.05
CA ALA A 525 21.13 -26.17 13.42
C ALA A 525 21.34 -27.28 12.36
N TYR A 526 20.42 -27.44 11.40
CA TYR A 526 20.46 -28.48 10.37
C TYR A 526 20.95 -27.97 9.01
N GLY A 527 21.79 -26.93 9.00
CA GLY A 527 22.44 -26.44 7.78
C GLY A 527 21.58 -25.46 6.99
N ALA A 528 21.03 -24.43 7.65
CA ALA A 528 20.33 -23.36 6.96
C ALA A 528 21.27 -22.64 5.97
N PRO A 529 20.87 -22.48 4.69
CA PRO A 529 21.68 -21.77 3.72
C PRO A 529 21.66 -20.26 4.00
N PRO A 530 22.65 -19.48 3.50
CA PRO A 530 22.46 -18.04 3.32
C PRO A 530 21.19 -17.81 2.50
N HIS A 531 20.32 -16.92 2.94
CA HIS A 531 19.07 -16.64 2.24
C HIS A 531 18.62 -15.20 2.47
N GLY A 532 17.82 -14.70 1.54
CA GLY A 532 17.30 -13.35 1.55
C GLY A 532 16.02 -13.28 0.74
N GLY A 533 15.23 -12.24 0.97
CA GLY A 533 13.97 -12.11 0.26
C GLY A 533 13.36 -10.73 0.38
N ILE A 534 12.18 -10.59 -0.19
CA ILE A 534 11.43 -9.35 -0.28
C ILE A 534 9.94 -9.65 -0.26
N ALA A 535 9.14 -8.75 0.31
CA ALA A 535 7.69 -8.79 0.19
C ALA A 535 7.19 -7.48 -0.41
N PHE A 536 6.31 -7.56 -1.40
CA PHE A 536 5.69 -6.39 -2.02
C PHE A 536 4.27 -6.15 -1.49
N GLY A 537 3.97 -4.90 -1.14
CA GLY A 537 2.62 -4.45 -0.80
C GLY A 537 1.72 -4.46 -2.03
N TRP A 538 1.07 -5.60 -2.27
CA TRP A 538 0.42 -5.88 -3.55
C TRP A 538 -0.77 -4.96 -3.83
N ASP A 539 -1.56 -4.67 -2.80
CA ASP A 539 -2.69 -3.73 -2.89
C ASP A 539 -2.21 -2.31 -3.26
N ARG A 540 -1.06 -1.89 -2.72
CA ARG A 540 -0.48 -0.57 -2.98
C ARG A 540 0.05 -0.44 -4.41
N ILE A 541 0.73 -1.47 -4.92
CA ILE A 541 1.19 -1.51 -6.32
C ILE A 541 -0.01 -1.35 -7.28
N VAL A 542 -1.07 -2.12 -7.07
CA VAL A 542 -2.26 -2.05 -7.95
C VAL A 542 -2.98 -0.70 -7.82
N ALA A 543 -3.03 -0.13 -6.62
CA ALA A 543 -3.58 1.21 -6.41
C ALA A 543 -2.81 2.26 -7.20
N LEU A 544 -1.47 2.23 -7.15
CA LEU A 544 -0.61 3.12 -7.94
C LEU A 544 -0.86 2.96 -9.45
N LEU A 545 -0.78 1.74 -9.98
CA LEU A 545 -0.96 1.44 -11.41
C LEU A 545 -2.32 1.90 -11.96
N SER A 546 -3.36 1.85 -11.12
CA SER A 546 -4.72 2.27 -11.49
C SER A 546 -5.06 3.69 -11.08
N LYS A 547 -4.10 4.45 -10.54
CA LYS A 547 -4.29 5.80 -9.98
C LYS A 547 -5.48 5.86 -9.01
N ALA A 548 -5.63 4.82 -8.19
CA ALA A 548 -6.66 4.76 -7.16
C ALA A 548 -6.22 5.56 -5.92
N GLU A 549 -7.12 6.38 -5.39
CA GLU A 549 -6.88 7.18 -4.18
C GLU A 549 -6.76 6.33 -2.91
N SER A 550 -7.33 5.13 -2.91
CA SER A 550 -7.27 4.19 -1.79
C SER A 550 -7.09 2.76 -2.27
N ILE A 551 -6.37 1.95 -1.48
CA ILE A 551 -6.26 0.51 -1.70
C ILE A 551 -7.62 -0.22 -1.65
N ARG A 552 -8.64 0.39 -1.04
CA ARG A 552 -10.01 -0.16 -1.03
C ARG A 552 -10.59 -0.29 -2.43
N ASP A 553 -10.20 0.59 -3.35
CA ASP A 553 -10.69 0.58 -4.72
C ASP A 553 -10.15 -0.59 -5.55
N VAL A 554 -9.05 -1.21 -5.12
CA VAL A 554 -8.41 -2.34 -5.81
C VAL A 554 -8.60 -3.68 -5.09
N ILE A 555 -9.40 -3.69 -4.02
CA ILE A 555 -9.82 -4.89 -3.29
C ILE A 555 -11.29 -5.16 -3.62
N ALA A 556 -11.65 -6.40 -3.90
CA ALA A 556 -13.02 -6.73 -4.31
C ALA A 556 -14.05 -6.36 -3.23
N PHE A 557 -13.79 -6.76 -1.97
CA PHE A 557 -14.66 -6.52 -0.81
C PHE A 557 -13.83 -5.98 0.37
N PRO A 558 -13.46 -4.69 0.36
CA PRO A 558 -12.63 -4.10 1.40
C PRO A 558 -13.43 -3.82 2.66
N LYS A 559 -12.73 -3.62 3.78
CA LYS A 559 -13.29 -3.08 5.01
C LYS A 559 -13.23 -1.56 5.01
N SER A 560 -14.23 -0.92 5.63
CA SER A 560 -14.21 0.52 5.93
C SER A 560 -13.36 0.80 7.18
N GLY A 561 -13.36 2.06 7.65
CA GLY A 561 -12.67 2.43 8.89
C GLY A 561 -13.13 1.60 10.09
N GLY A 562 -12.18 1.19 10.94
CA GLY A 562 -12.48 0.34 12.10
C GLY A 562 -12.62 -1.15 11.78
N GLY A 563 -12.31 -1.59 10.54
CA GLY A 563 -12.34 -2.99 10.15
C GLY A 563 -13.74 -3.55 9.89
N TYR A 564 -14.73 -2.66 9.77
CA TYR A 564 -16.11 -3.03 9.51
C TYR A 564 -16.37 -3.30 8.02
N ASP A 565 -17.27 -4.23 7.73
CA ASP A 565 -17.75 -4.58 6.40
C ASP A 565 -19.20 -4.12 6.24
N PRO A 566 -19.46 -2.98 5.56
CA PRO A 566 -20.82 -2.50 5.31
C PRO A 566 -21.67 -3.40 4.41
N LEU A 567 -21.07 -4.34 3.68
CA LEU A 567 -21.79 -5.25 2.80
C LEU A 567 -22.42 -6.40 3.59
N THR A 568 -21.68 -6.95 4.56
CA THR A 568 -22.10 -8.14 5.32
C THR A 568 -22.42 -7.85 6.78
N ASP A 569 -22.32 -6.59 7.20
CA ASP A 569 -22.43 -6.15 8.60
C ASP A 569 -21.44 -6.85 9.55
N ALA A 570 -20.21 -7.12 9.10
CA ALA A 570 -19.18 -7.78 9.91
C ALA A 570 -18.20 -6.77 10.54
N PRO A 571 -17.63 -7.03 11.73
CA PRO A 571 -17.89 -8.17 12.61
C PRO A 571 -19.28 -8.08 13.29
N ALA A 572 -19.85 -9.23 13.62
CA ALA A 572 -21.16 -9.34 14.29
C ALA A 572 -21.09 -10.25 15.52
N PRO A 573 -22.00 -10.09 16.51
CA PRO A 573 -22.07 -11.00 17.65
C PRO A 573 -22.31 -12.45 17.22
N ILE A 574 -21.60 -13.40 17.85
CA ILE A 574 -21.86 -14.83 17.69
C ILE A 574 -22.92 -15.31 18.69
N THR A 575 -23.51 -16.47 18.42
CA THR A 575 -24.47 -17.09 19.35
C THR A 575 -23.77 -17.60 20.62
N ALA A 576 -24.51 -17.70 21.72
CA ALA A 576 -24.00 -18.27 22.97
C ALA A 576 -23.52 -19.73 22.80
N GLN A 577 -24.17 -20.50 21.91
CA GLN A 577 -23.75 -21.86 21.59
C GLN A 577 -22.36 -21.89 20.92
N GLN A 578 -22.14 -21.08 19.89
CA GLN A 578 -20.84 -20.97 19.22
C GLN A 578 -19.74 -20.55 20.20
N ARG A 579 -20.02 -19.56 21.07
CA ARG A 579 -19.05 -19.09 22.07
C ARG A 579 -18.63 -20.19 23.05
N LYS A 580 -19.59 -21.00 23.50
CA LYS A 580 -19.35 -22.16 24.38
C LYS A 580 -18.53 -23.24 23.68
N GLU A 581 -18.89 -23.58 22.44
CA GLU A 581 -18.21 -24.60 21.65
C GLU A 581 -16.77 -24.18 21.30
N ALA A 582 -16.55 -22.91 20.98
CA ALA A 582 -15.21 -22.38 20.68
C ALA A 582 -14.25 -22.39 21.88
N GLY A 583 -14.74 -22.58 23.10
CA GLY A 583 -13.90 -22.64 24.30
C GLY A 583 -13.29 -21.29 24.70
N VAL A 584 -13.90 -20.17 24.27
CA VAL A 584 -13.41 -18.80 24.56
C VAL A 584 -13.31 -18.53 26.06
N ASP A 585 -14.23 -19.09 26.86
CA ASP A 585 -14.24 -18.96 28.33
C ASP A 585 -13.47 -20.07 29.05
N ALA A 586 -12.67 -20.87 28.33
CA ALA A 586 -11.88 -21.91 28.96
C ALA A 586 -10.92 -21.31 30.00
N LYS A 587 -11.00 -21.80 31.24
CA LYS A 587 -10.07 -21.41 32.29
C LYS A 587 -8.71 -22.07 31.99
N PRO A 588 -7.61 -21.30 31.90
CA PRO A 588 -6.28 -21.88 31.73
C PRO A 588 -6.02 -22.90 32.84
N LYS A 589 -5.56 -24.10 32.48
CA LYS A 589 -5.03 -25.02 33.49
C LYS A 589 -3.75 -24.36 34.05
N ARG A 590 -3.71 -24.14 35.37
CA ARG A 590 -2.46 -23.74 36.04
C ARG A 590 -1.47 -24.89 35.88
N ASP A 591 -0.28 -24.62 35.36
CA ASP A 591 0.80 -25.61 35.27
C ASP A 591 1.13 -26.15 36.66
N GLU A 592 0.89 -27.44 36.87
CA GLU A 592 1.25 -28.14 38.12
C GLU A 592 2.78 -28.18 38.31
N ALA A 593 3.57 -28.02 37.25
CA ALA A 593 5.04 -27.96 37.30
C ALA A 593 5.59 -26.70 38.01
N LYS A 594 4.84 -25.58 38.06
CA LYS A 594 5.24 -24.38 38.82
C LYS A 594 4.85 -24.46 40.30
N GLN A 595 3.96 -25.38 40.71
CA GLN A 595 3.63 -25.56 42.14
C GLN A 595 4.76 -26.17 42.96
N ASP A 596 5.63 -26.99 42.37
CA ASP A 596 6.73 -27.63 43.11
C ASP A 596 7.94 -26.70 43.33
N GLN A 597 8.02 -25.57 42.62
CA GLN A 597 9.00 -24.51 42.90
C GLN A 597 8.48 -23.52 43.95
N ASP A 598 7.21 -23.10 43.88
CA ASP A 598 6.62 -22.17 44.86
C ASP A 598 6.30 -22.83 46.22
N ARG A 599 6.22 -24.16 46.29
CA ARG A 599 6.09 -24.89 47.57
C ARG A 599 7.44 -25.21 48.24
N ASN A 600 8.55 -25.01 47.55
CA ASN A 600 9.90 -25.27 48.05
C ASN A 600 10.72 -23.99 48.29
N ASN A 601 10.09 -22.80 48.28
CA ASN A 601 10.70 -21.53 48.71
C ASN A 601 10.04 -20.99 49.99
#